data_AF-A0A0R0F284-F1
#
_entry.id   AF-A0A0R0F284-F1
#
_cell.length_a   1.000
_cell.length_b   1.000
_cell.length_c   1.000
_cell.angle_alpha   90.00
_cell.angle_beta   90.00
_cell.angle_gamma   90.00
#
_symmetry.space_group_name_H-M   'P 1'
#
loop_
_entity.id
_entity.type
_entity.pdbx_description
1 polymer ?
#
loop_
_entity_poly.entity_id
_entity_poly.type
_entity_poly.pdbx_seq_one_letter_code
_entity_poly.pdbx_strand_id
1 'polypeptide(L)'
;MDPDASAKAFVEQYYSTFDTNRNNLPCSLSRLRRSWCQHSITTVDSQPSAVNSAMLVFVSGNLQLAGEQHSLKFSQMFHLIPTPQGSYYVLNDIFRLNYA
;
A
#
# COMPACT_ATOMS: atom_id res chain seq x y z
N MET A 1 -10.70 -10.99 15.25
CA MET A 1 -10.00 -10.98 13.95
C MET A 1 -8.56 -10.59 14.27
N ASP A 2 -7.58 -11.32 13.76
CA ASP A 2 -6.17 -11.00 13.97
C ASP A 2 -5.82 -9.70 13.24
N PRO A 3 -5.34 -8.64 13.94
CA PRO A 3 -4.96 -7.38 13.29
C PRO A 3 -3.85 -7.58 12.26
N ASP A 4 -2.88 -8.45 12.52
CA ASP A 4 -1.76 -8.69 11.60
C ASP A 4 -2.23 -9.33 10.29
N ALA A 5 -3.15 -10.30 10.36
CA ALA A 5 -3.78 -10.89 9.19
C ALA A 5 -4.57 -9.84 8.37
N SER A 6 -5.27 -8.93 9.05
CA SER A 6 -6.05 -7.87 8.41
C SER A 6 -5.14 -6.84 7.72
N ALA A 7 -4.03 -6.48 8.35
CA ALA A 7 -3.02 -5.58 7.80
C ALA A 7 -2.39 -6.17 6.54
N LYS A 8 -1.98 -7.44 6.59
CA LYS A 8 -1.39 -8.14 5.44
C LYS A 8 -2.38 -8.23 4.27
N ALA A 9 -3.63 -8.63 4.53
CA ALA A 9 -4.66 -8.70 3.51
C ALA A 9 -4.95 -7.32 2.89
N PHE A 10 -5.00 -6.26 3.69
CA PHE A 10 -5.13 -4.89 3.19
C PHE A 10 -3.96 -4.51 2.27
N VAL A 11 -2.72 -4.76 2.71
CA VAL A 11 -1.51 -4.45 1.95
C VAL A 11 -1.48 -5.20 0.62
N GLU A 12 -1.71 -6.51 0.65
CA GLU A 12 -1.77 -7.34 -0.55
C GLU A 12 -2.82 -6.84 -1.54
N GLN A 13 -4.04 -6.56 -1.04
CA GLN A 13 -5.12 -6.03 -1.87
C GLN A 13 -4.78 -4.64 -2.44
N TYR A 14 -4.19 -3.76 -1.64
CA TYR A 14 -3.82 -2.40 -2.03
C TYR A 14 -2.79 -2.41 -3.16
N TYR A 15 -1.65 -3.09 -2.98
CA TYR A 15 -0.59 -3.13 -4.00
C TYR A 15 -0.99 -3.99 -5.19
N SER A 16 -1.73 -5.08 -5.00
CA SER A 16 -2.29 -5.84 -6.12
C SER A 16 -3.23 -4.97 -6.94
N THR A 17 -4.11 -4.19 -6.31
CA THR A 17 -5.00 -3.25 -7.02
C THR A 17 -4.18 -2.19 -7.77
N PHE A 18 -3.14 -1.64 -7.13
CA PHE A 18 -2.26 -0.65 -7.76
C PHE A 18 -1.53 -1.21 -8.98
N ASP A 19 -0.98 -2.43 -8.86
CA ASP A 19 -0.17 -3.07 -9.89
C ASP A 19 -1.04 -3.71 -10.99
N THR A 20 -2.27 -4.14 -10.69
CA THR A 20 -3.14 -4.94 -11.59
C THR A 20 -4.44 -4.27 -12.05
N ASN A 21 -5.15 -3.50 -11.20
CA ASN A 21 -6.55 -3.09 -11.44
C ASN A 21 -6.67 -1.83 -12.34
N ARG A 22 -6.21 -2.01 -13.57
CA ARG A 22 -6.01 -1.01 -14.64
C ARG A 22 -7.30 -0.43 -15.24
N ASN A 23 -8.44 -1.10 -15.10
CA ASN A 23 -9.64 -0.83 -15.90
C ASN A 23 -10.56 0.28 -15.35
N ASN A 24 -10.48 0.61 -14.05
CA ASN A 24 -11.38 1.59 -13.42
C ASN A 24 -10.80 3.02 -13.31
N LEU A 25 -9.58 3.27 -13.80
CA LEU A 25 -8.98 4.60 -13.79
C LEU A 25 -9.49 5.42 -15.00
N PRO A 26 -9.97 6.67 -14.80
CA PRO A 26 -10.47 7.51 -15.88
C PRO A 26 -9.46 7.62 -17.03
N CYS A 27 -9.97 7.36 -18.23
CA CYS A 27 -9.24 7.30 -19.50
C CYS A 27 -8.42 8.59 -19.73
N SER A 28 -7.11 8.48 -19.51
CA SER A 28 -6.00 9.37 -19.91
C SER A 28 -4.76 8.89 -19.15
N LEU A 29 -4.93 8.57 -17.86
CA LEU A 29 -3.89 8.03 -16.99
C LEU A 29 -3.54 6.57 -17.29
N SER A 30 -4.46 5.79 -17.86
CA SER A 30 -4.23 4.39 -18.28
C SER A 30 -3.12 4.25 -19.33
N ARG A 31 -2.92 5.27 -20.19
CA ARG A 31 -1.83 5.30 -21.17
C ARG A 31 -0.50 5.76 -20.57
N LEU A 32 -0.54 6.60 -19.54
CA LEU A 32 0.66 7.19 -18.94
C LEU A 32 1.30 6.27 -17.88
N ARG A 33 0.53 5.36 -17.29
CA ARG A 33 0.96 4.49 -16.16
C ARG A 33 1.13 3.01 -16.54
N ARG A 34 1.38 2.72 -17.82
CA ARG A 34 1.63 1.37 -18.36
C ARG A 34 2.82 0.68 -17.68
N SER A 35 2.60 -0.20 -16.73
CA SER A 35 3.63 -1.13 -16.24
C SER A 35 4.90 -0.48 -15.66
N TRP A 36 4.86 0.83 -15.37
CA TRP A 36 6.05 1.61 -15.04
C TRP A 36 6.53 1.41 -13.61
N CYS A 37 5.78 0.68 -12.78
CA CYS A 37 6.03 0.59 -11.35
C CYS A 37 5.52 -0.77 -10.88
N GLN A 38 6.42 -1.62 -10.37
CA GLN A 38 6.06 -2.86 -9.69
C GLN A 38 6.52 -2.78 -8.24
N HIS A 39 5.63 -3.11 -7.30
CA HIS A 39 5.96 -3.14 -5.89
C HIS A 39 6.38 -4.56 -5.49
N SER A 40 7.54 -4.69 -4.88
CA SER A 40 7.97 -5.91 -4.18
C SER A 40 8.01 -5.63 -2.68
N ILE A 41 6.97 -6.06 -1.98
CA ILE A 41 6.85 -5.87 -0.54
C ILE A 41 7.85 -6.77 0.19
N THR A 42 8.56 -6.21 1.17
CA THR A 42 9.59 -6.92 1.96
C THR A 42 9.11 -7.15 3.39
N THR A 43 8.62 -6.12 4.06
CA THR A 43 8.05 -6.25 5.41
C THR A 43 6.70 -5.54 5.51
N VAL A 44 5.86 -6.09 6.37
CA VAL A 44 4.59 -5.51 6.78
C VAL A 44 4.51 -5.65 8.28
N ASP A 45 4.50 -4.52 8.98
CA ASP A 45 4.41 -4.44 10.42
C ASP A 45 3.10 -3.73 10.78
N SER A 46 2.34 -4.29 11.72
CA SER A 46 1.09 -3.69 12.19
C SER A 46 1.17 -3.37 13.69
N GLN A 47 0.58 -2.25 14.09
CA GLN A 47 0.51 -1.81 15.48
C GLN A 47 -0.84 -1.16 15.75
N PRO A 48 -1.43 -1.32 16.95
CA PRO A 48 -2.63 -0.55 17.31
C PRO A 48 -2.29 0.94 17.39
N SER A 49 -3.07 1.80 16.73
CA SER A 49 -2.80 3.26 16.70
C SER A 49 -3.42 4.02 17.87
N ALA A 50 -4.59 3.58 18.35
CA ALA A 50 -5.42 4.29 19.32
C ALA A 50 -6.58 3.39 19.82
N VAL A 51 -7.50 3.97 20.59
CA VAL A 51 -8.77 3.33 20.97
C VAL A 51 -9.64 3.01 19.75
N ASN A 52 -10.57 2.08 19.91
CA ASN A 52 -11.52 1.62 18.88
C ASN A 52 -10.92 0.79 17.73
N SER A 53 -9.88 -0.01 17.96
CA SER A 53 -9.33 -0.94 16.95
C SER A 53 -8.73 -0.27 15.70
N ALA A 54 -8.28 0.99 15.82
CA ALA A 54 -7.49 1.65 14.79
C ALA A 54 -6.10 1.01 14.68
N MET A 55 -5.57 0.92 13.46
CA MET A 55 -4.32 0.20 13.17
C MET A 55 -3.37 1.05 12.33
N LEU A 56 -2.12 1.15 12.76
CA LEU A 56 -1.01 1.59 11.93
C LEU A 56 -0.45 0.39 11.18
N VAL A 57 -0.21 0.56 9.89
CA VAL A 57 0.45 -0.43 9.05
C VAL A 57 1.67 0.23 8.43
N PHE A 58 2.85 -0.29 8.73
CA PHE A 58 4.09 0.14 8.12
C PHE A 58 4.54 -0.91 7.10
N VAL A 59 4.82 -0.46 5.89
CA VAL A 59 5.22 -1.31 4.77
C VAL A 59 6.59 -0.85 4.30
N SER A 60 7.50 -1.81 4.15
CA SER A 60 8.77 -1.59 3.46
C SER A 60 8.85 -2.47 2.22
N GLY A 61 9.49 -1.95 1.18
CA GLY A 61 9.62 -2.68 -0.07
C GLY A 61 10.50 -2.01 -1.09
N ASN A 62 10.48 -2.59 -2.28
CA ASN A 62 11.22 -2.12 -3.43
C ASN A 62 10.24 -1.75 -4.55
N LEU A 63 10.54 -0.66 -5.22
CA LEU A 63 9.80 -0.11 -6.33
C LEU A 63 10.64 -0.28 -7.59
N GLN A 64 10.23 -1.20 -8.45
CA GLN A 64 10.89 -1.41 -9.73
C GLN A 64 10.22 -0.56 -10.79
N LEU A 65 10.97 0.35 -11.40
CA LEU A 65 10.47 1.17 -12.50
C LEU A 65 10.71 0.48 -13.85
N ALA A 66 9.80 0.65 -14.82
CA ALA A 66 10.01 0.08 -16.15
C ALA A 66 11.19 0.77 -16.86
N GLY A 67 12.11 -0.04 -17.38
CA GLY A 67 13.31 0.44 -18.07
C GLY A 67 14.48 0.76 -17.14
N GLU A 68 14.24 0.88 -15.83
CA GLU A 68 15.30 1.09 -14.84
C GLU A 68 15.89 -0.25 -14.41
N GLN A 69 17.23 -0.32 -14.28
CA GLN A 69 17.90 -1.53 -13.79
C GLN A 69 17.87 -1.65 -12.26
N HIS A 70 17.73 -0.52 -11.55
CA HIS A 70 17.77 -0.48 -10.10
C HIS A 70 16.37 -0.32 -9.52
N SER A 71 16.04 -1.16 -8.56
CA SER A 71 14.88 -0.96 -7.71
C SER A 71 15.14 0.15 -6.69
N LEU A 72 14.13 0.98 -6.46
CA LEU A 72 14.17 2.03 -5.45
C LEU A 72 13.56 1.51 -4.15
N LYS A 73 14.20 1.73 -3.02
CA LYS A 73 13.63 1.35 -1.72
C LYS A 73 12.54 2.35 -1.34
N PHE A 74 11.45 1.87 -0.76
CA PHE A 74 10.39 2.74 -0.26
C PHE A 74 9.90 2.28 1.11
N SER A 75 9.26 3.21 1.80
CA SER A 75 8.50 2.96 3.01
C SER A 75 7.16 3.67 2.91
N GLN A 76 6.09 3.00 3.34
CA GLN A 76 4.75 3.55 3.33
C GLN A 76 4.06 3.25 4.66
N MET A 77 3.31 4.22 5.18
CA MET A 77 2.51 4.06 6.37
C MET A 77 1.04 4.33 6.06
N PHE A 78 0.18 3.43 6.54
CA PHE A 78 -1.26 3.60 6.51
C PHE A 78 -1.81 3.69 7.93
N HIS A 79 -2.68 4.66 8.17
CA HIS A 79 -3.51 4.70 9.36
C HIS A 79 -4.91 4.21 8.99
N LEU A 80 -5.22 2.98 9.35
CA LEU A 80 -6.50 2.34 9.11
C LEU A 80 -7.47 2.60 10.27
N ILE A 81 -8.62 3.17 9.96
CA ILE A 81 -9.68 3.43 10.93
C ILE A 81 -10.85 2.49 10.64
N PRO A 82 -11.34 1.75 11.65
CA PRO A 82 -12.50 0.91 11.46
C PRO A 82 -13.78 1.74 11.32
N THR A 83 -14.66 1.22 10.49
CA THR A 83 -16.02 1.72 10.26
C THR A 83 -17.01 0.94 11.12
N PRO A 84 -18.16 1.52 11.50
CA PRO A 84 -19.21 0.80 12.22
C PRO A 84 -19.73 -0.46 11.50
N GLN A 85 -19.57 -0.52 10.18
CA GLN A 85 -19.96 -1.65 9.33
C GLN A 85 -18.93 -2.80 9.34
N GLY A 86 -17.82 -2.68 10.07
CA GLY A 86 -16.80 -3.72 10.20
C GLY A 86 -15.73 -3.72 9.10
N SER A 87 -15.69 -2.70 8.24
CA SER A 87 -14.62 -2.46 7.26
C SER A 87 -13.63 -1.41 7.77
N TYR A 88 -12.54 -1.15 7.04
CA TYR A 88 -11.59 -0.08 7.35
C TYR A 88 -11.58 0.97 6.23
N TYR A 89 -11.30 2.22 6.59
CA TYR A 89 -10.87 3.25 5.63
C TYR A 89 -9.48 3.76 5.99
N VAL A 90 -8.76 4.26 4.98
CA VAL A 90 -7.44 4.86 5.16
C VAL A 90 -7.62 6.33 5.56
N LEU A 91 -7.26 6.68 6.80
CA LEU A 91 -7.27 8.05 7.28
C LEU A 91 -6.01 8.81 6.86
N ASN A 92 -4.85 8.16 6.97
CA ASN A 92 -3.58 8.71 6.53
C ASN A 92 -2.87 7.72 5.61
N ASP A 93 -2.24 8.25 4.58
CA ASP A 93 -1.33 7.54 3.68
C ASP A 93 -0.07 8.38 3.52
N ILE A 94 1.07 7.86 3.98
CA ILE A 94 2.36 8.52 3.90
C ILE A 94 3.32 7.61 3.16
N PHE A 95 3.65 7.99 1.93
CA PHE A 95 4.66 7.31 1.12
C PHE A 95 5.97 8.09 1.13
N ARG A 96 7.09 7.37 1.28
CA ARG A 96 8.44 7.93 1.16
C ARG A 96 9.33 7.03 0.32
N LEU A 97 10.00 7.62 -0.66
CA LEU A 97 11.10 6.97 -1.34
C LEU A 97 12.37 7.12 -0.48
N ASN A 98 13.07 6.02 -0.27
CA ASN A 98 14.32 5.97 0.47
C ASN A 98 15.46 6.15 -0.53
N TYR A 99 15.87 7.40 -0.72
CA TYR A 99 17.09 7.73 -1.44
C TYR A 99 18.30 7.37 -0.56
N ALA A 100 19.27 6.66 -1.13
CA ALA A 100 20.58 6.47 -0.51
C ALA A 100 21.43 7.73 -0.71
#